data_AF-A0A523T599-F1
#
_entry.id   AF-A0A523T599-F1
#
_cell.length_a   1.000
_cell.length_b   1.000
_cell.length_c   1.000
_cell.angle_alpha   90.00
_cell.angle_beta   90.00
_cell.angle_gamma   90.00
#
_symmetry.space_group_name_H-M   'P 1'
#
loop_
_entity.id
_entity.type
_entity.pdbx_description
1 polymer ?
#
loop_
_entity_poly.entity_id
_entity_poly.type
_entity_poly.pdbx_seq_one_letter_code
_entity_poly.pdbx_strand_id
1 'polypeptide(L)'
;MSLEISPSHLASASEPPSINRLRPYQREIALAILNSVFQRRGLTFSVEMARQGGKNELSAQLELLLLTLYMTEPQNIIKCSPTFKPQTVISMIRLKDRLNDVGFGGIWTAELGYVIRLGNARVIFLSADESANVVGNTAHLLLEIDEAQDVSKDKYSKEFKPMGATTNVTTVHYGTTWDDSTL
;
A
#
# COMPACT_ATOMS: atom_id res chain seq x y z
N MET A 1 -13.90 51.42 -33.64
CA MET A 1 -12.84 50.41 -33.46
C MET A 1 -13.12 49.76 -32.11
N SER A 2 -13.94 48.71 -32.12
CA SER A 2 -14.43 48.04 -30.91
C SER A 2 -13.48 46.90 -30.58
N LEU A 3 -12.91 46.91 -29.39
CA LEU A 3 -12.12 45.81 -28.83
C LEU A 3 -13.08 44.91 -28.04
N GLU A 4 -13.38 43.74 -28.59
CA GLU A 4 -14.08 42.67 -27.86
C GLU A 4 -13.14 42.08 -26.82
N ILE A 5 -13.58 42.13 -25.55
CA ILE A 5 -12.93 41.45 -24.44
C ILE A 5 -13.43 40.00 -24.47
N SER A 6 -12.54 39.08 -24.84
CA SER A 6 -12.82 37.64 -24.82
C SER A 6 -12.89 37.15 -23.36
N PRO A 7 -13.97 36.49 -22.90
CA PRO A 7 -14.04 35.98 -21.55
C PRO A 7 -13.08 34.80 -21.37
N SER A 8 -12.18 34.98 -20.40
CA SER A 8 -11.31 34.00 -19.78
C SER A 8 -11.94 32.59 -19.68
N HIS A 9 -11.19 31.59 -20.10
CA HIS A 9 -11.40 30.19 -19.75
C HIS A 9 -11.58 30.06 -18.23
N LEU A 10 -12.83 29.89 -17.78
CA LEU A 10 -13.10 29.38 -16.45
C LEU A 10 -12.46 28.00 -16.37
N ALA A 11 -11.47 27.87 -15.51
CA ALA A 11 -10.91 26.59 -15.10
C ALA A 11 -12.07 25.68 -14.68
N SER A 12 -12.20 24.54 -15.37
CA SER A 12 -13.00 23.42 -14.95
C SER A 12 -12.65 23.10 -13.49
N ALA A 13 -13.59 23.34 -12.57
CA ALA A 13 -13.46 22.86 -11.21
C ALA A 13 -13.43 21.33 -11.29
N SER A 14 -12.26 20.75 -11.04
CA SER A 14 -12.07 19.31 -10.96
C SER A 14 -13.11 18.73 -9.99
N GLU A 15 -13.84 17.70 -10.43
CA GLU A 15 -14.74 16.94 -9.56
C GLU A 15 -14.04 16.61 -8.23
N PRO A 16 -14.75 16.68 -7.09
CA PRO A 16 -14.14 16.41 -5.81
C PRO A 16 -13.56 14.99 -5.81
N PRO A 17 -12.38 14.80 -5.20
CA PRO A 17 -11.70 13.52 -5.19
C PRO A 17 -12.63 12.40 -4.69
N SER A 18 -12.94 11.43 -5.57
CA SER A 18 -13.89 10.35 -5.27
C SER A 18 -13.14 9.05 -4.98
N ILE A 19 -12.75 8.83 -3.73
CA ILE A 19 -12.21 7.54 -3.31
C ILE A 19 -13.33 6.56 -2.96
N ASN A 20 -13.17 5.29 -3.32
CA ASN A 20 -14.13 4.25 -2.96
C ASN A 20 -14.25 4.14 -1.44
N ARG A 21 -15.45 4.35 -0.88
CA ARG A 21 -15.64 4.22 0.56
C ARG A 21 -15.48 2.76 0.99
N LEU A 22 -14.57 2.51 1.93
CA LEU A 22 -14.42 1.18 2.54
C LEU A 22 -15.73 0.73 3.19
N ARG A 23 -16.10 -0.54 2.94
CA ARG A 23 -17.25 -1.20 3.56
C ARG A 23 -17.05 -1.31 5.07
N PRO A 24 -18.13 -1.44 5.88
CA PRO A 24 -18.02 -1.48 7.33
C PRO A 24 -16.98 -2.49 7.87
N TYR A 25 -16.95 -3.71 7.35
CA TYR A 25 -15.97 -4.73 7.77
C TYR A 25 -14.53 -4.36 7.38
N GLN A 26 -14.31 -3.71 6.23
CA GLN A 26 -12.98 -3.23 5.83
C GLN A 26 -12.52 -2.11 6.76
N ARG A 27 -13.45 -1.24 7.19
CA ARG A 27 -13.14 -0.15 8.12
C ARG A 27 -12.75 -0.66 9.49
N GLU A 28 -13.39 -1.71 9.99
CA GLU A 28 -13.02 -2.34 11.25
C GLU A 28 -11.57 -2.85 11.21
N ILE A 29 -11.22 -3.57 10.14
CA ILE A 29 -9.85 -4.04 9.90
C ILE A 29 -8.88 -2.86 9.79
N ALA A 30 -9.22 -1.84 8.98
CA ALA A 30 -8.40 -0.65 8.80
C ALA A 30 -8.11 0.06 10.14
N LEU A 31 -9.13 0.24 10.97
CA LEU A 31 -9.01 0.92 12.26
C LEU A 31 -8.13 0.13 13.23
N ALA A 32 -8.25 -1.20 13.25
CA ALA A 32 -7.39 -2.05 14.07
C ALA A 32 -5.91 -1.94 13.65
N ILE A 33 -5.64 -2.02 12.35
CA ILE A 33 -4.29 -1.88 11.79
C ILE A 33 -3.72 -0.49 12.07
N LEU A 34 -4.47 0.57 11.75
CA LEU A 34 -4.04 1.96 11.95
C LEU A 34 -3.80 2.26 13.43
N ASN A 35 -4.64 1.74 14.33
CA ASN A 35 -4.41 1.88 15.76
C ASN A 35 -3.07 1.26 16.18
N SER A 36 -2.74 0.07 15.67
CA SER A 36 -1.44 -0.57 15.91
C SER A 36 -0.27 0.24 15.33
N VAL A 37 -0.40 0.76 14.11
CA VAL A 37 0.62 1.58 13.44
C VAL A 37 0.88 2.85 14.23
N PHE A 38 -0.15 3.65 14.52
CA PHE A 38 -0.02 4.93 15.20
C PHE A 38 0.45 4.80 16.64
N GLN A 39 0.08 3.71 17.33
CA GLN A 39 0.53 3.42 18.68
C GLN A 39 1.83 2.60 18.73
N ARG A 40 2.45 2.32 17.57
CA ARG A 40 3.68 1.53 17.42
C ARG A 40 3.65 0.22 18.21
N ARG A 41 2.55 -0.52 18.14
CA ARG A 41 2.34 -1.73 18.96
C ARG A 41 3.08 -2.96 18.43
N GLY A 42 3.58 -2.94 17.20
CA GLY A 42 4.27 -4.08 16.59
C GLY A 42 3.40 -5.32 16.42
N LEU A 43 2.08 -5.17 16.34
CA LEU A 43 1.17 -6.31 16.20
C LEU A 43 1.30 -6.94 14.82
N THR A 44 1.07 -8.25 14.77
CA THR A 44 0.89 -8.99 13.52
C THR A 44 -0.59 -9.35 13.37
N PHE A 45 -1.20 -8.94 12.27
CA PHE A 45 -2.59 -9.25 11.94
C PHE A 45 -2.63 -10.29 10.82
N SER A 46 -3.51 -11.27 10.97
CA SER A 46 -3.93 -12.15 9.88
C SER A 46 -5.33 -11.72 9.44
N VAL A 47 -5.45 -11.24 8.21
CA VAL A 47 -6.69 -10.74 7.63
C VAL A 47 -7.14 -11.72 6.56
N GLU A 48 -8.05 -12.60 6.96
CA GLU A 48 -8.72 -13.50 6.02
C GLU A 48 -9.94 -12.82 5.41
N MET A 49 -9.98 -12.74 4.08
CA MET A 49 -11.09 -12.16 3.35
C MET A 49 -11.39 -13.00 2.10
N ALA A 50 -12.68 -13.15 1.78
CA ALA A 50 -13.11 -13.84 0.56
C ALA A 50 -12.45 -13.23 -0.69
N ARG A 51 -12.27 -14.05 -1.73
CA ARG A 51 -11.80 -13.56 -3.04
C ARG A 51 -12.73 -12.45 -3.52
N GLN A 52 -12.16 -11.34 -4.01
CA GLN A 52 -12.90 -10.11 -4.36
C GLN A 52 -13.60 -9.41 -3.18
N GLY A 53 -13.28 -9.75 -1.93
CA GLY A 53 -13.78 -9.08 -0.73
C GLY A 53 -13.22 -7.67 -0.50
N GLY A 54 -12.41 -7.15 -1.43
CA GLY A 54 -11.86 -5.79 -1.37
C GLY A 54 -10.61 -5.62 -0.50
N LYS A 55 -9.87 -6.70 -0.21
CA LYS A 55 -8.63 -6.62 0.60
C LYS A 55 -7.57 -5.70 -0.03
N ASN A 56 -7.40 -5.74 -1.36
CA ASN A 56 -6.43 -4.90 -2.06
C ASN A 56 -6.85 -3.42 -2.05
N GLU A 57 -8.16 -3.14 -2.02
CA GLU A 57 -8.66 -1.77 -1.87
C GLU A 57 -8.40 -1.22 -0.47
N LEU A 58 -8.65 -2.04 0.56
CA LEU A 58 -8.32 -1.72 1.94
C LEU A 58 -6.82 -1.41 2.08
N SER A 59 -5.95 -2.29 1.59
CA SER A 59 -4.49 -2.12 1.64
C SER A 59 -4.04 -0.85 0.91
N ALA A 60 -4.50 -0.61 -0.33
CA ALA A 60 -4.15 0.61 -1.07
C ALA A 60 -4.59 1.91 -0.38
N GLN A 61 -5.70 1.89 0.37
CA GLN A 61 -6.13 3.06 1.13
C GLN A 61 -5.32 3.28 2.42
N LEU A 62 -4.85 2.20 3.07
CA LEU A 62 -3.90 2.29 4.18
C LEU A 62 -2.57 2.88 3.70
N GLU A 63 -2.05 2.37 2.58
CA GLU A 63 -0.85 2.88 1.91
C GLU A 63 -0.99 4.38 1.59
N LEU A 64 -2.08 4.79 0.94
CA LEU A 64 -2.36 6.19 0.62
C LEU A 64 -2.38 7.07 1.87
N LEU A 65 -3.12 6.67 2.90
CA LEU A 65 -3.27 7.45 4.13
C LEU A 65 -1.92 7.64 4.81
N LEU A 66 -1.15 6.56 4.96
CA LEU A 66 0.15 6.59 5.62
C LEU A 66 1.18 7.38 4.80
N LEU A 67 1.21 7.23 3.47
CA LEU A 67 2.04 8.08 2.61
C LEU A 67 1.70 9.56 2.79
N THR A 68 0.42 9.89 2.88
CA THR A 68 -0.04 11.27 3.04
C THR A 68 0.37 11.85 4.39
N LEU A 69 0.15 11.11 5.48
CA LEU A 69 0.47 11.56 6.84
C LEU A 69 1.97 11.72 7.08
N TYR A 70 2.79 10.88 6.45
CA TYR A 70 4.24 10.87 6.63
C TYR A 70 5.01 11.46 5.44
N MET A 71 4.34 12.22 4.55
CA MET A 71 4.93 12.71 3.30
C MET A 71 6.19 13.57 3.49
N THR A 72 6.47 14.11 4.67
CA THR A 72 7.69 14.88 4.95
C THR A 72 8.81 14.04 5.57
N GLU A 73 8.55 12.79 5.92
CA GLU A 73 9.49 11.90 6.61
C GLU A 73 9.98 10.78 5.67
N PRO A 74 11.25 10.36 5.76
CA PRO A 74 11.81 9.29 4.92
C PRO A 74 11.41 7.90 5.42
N GLN A 75 10.10 7.65 5.57
CA GLN A 75 9.56 6.39 6.08
C GLN A 75 9.04 5.50 4.95
N ASN A 76 9.22 4.19 5.11
CA ASN A 76 8.83 3.19 4.11
C ASN A 76 7.72 2.28 4.62
N ILE A 77 6.78 1.98 3.73
CA ILE A 77 5.91 0.81 3.77
C ILE A 77 6.53 -0.23 2.85
N ILE A 78 6.54 -1.49 3.28
CA ILE A 78 6.93 -2.61 2.43
C ILE A 78 5.70 -3.45 2.13
N LYS A 79 5.46 -3.72 0.86
CA LYS A 79 4.41 -4.63 0.43
C LYS A 79 4.98 -5.76 -0.41
N CYS A 80 4.76 -6.98 0.05
CA CYS A 80 5.10 -8.22 -0.61
C CYS A 80 3.87 -8.78 -1.35
N SER A 81 4.08 -9.36 -2.52
CA SER A 81 3.11 -10.22 -3.20
C SER A 81 3.82 -11.46 -3.76
N PRO A 82 3.14 -12.59 -4.02
CA PRO A 82 3.82 -13.83 -4.41
C PRO A 82 4.68 -13.69 -5.67
N THR A 83 4.22 -12.95 -6.67
CA THR A 83 4.93 -12.71 -7.94
C THR A 83 4.98 -11.24 -8.31
N PHE A 84 6.08 -10.80 -8.93
CA PHE A 84 6.19 -9.42 -9.41
C PHE A 84 5.14 -9.10 -10.49
N LYS A 85 4.99 -10.00 -11.47
CA LYS A 85 3.95 -9.92 -12.49
C LYS A 85 3.02 -11.13 -12.38
N PRO A 86 1.69 -10.94 -12.32
CA PRO A 86 0.98 -9.65 -12.38
C PRO A 86 0.77 -8.97 -11.01
N GLN A 87 0.94 -9.69 -9.88
CA GLN A 87 0.38 -9.28 -8.59
C GLN A 87 0.96 -7.97 -8.06
N THR A 88 2.29 -7.85 -7.99
CA THR A 88 2.94 -6.61 -7.51
C THR A 88 2.58 -5.41 -8.40
N VAL A 89 2.60 -5.59 -9.72
CA VAL A 89 2.22 -4.53 -10.68
C VAL A 89 0.77 -4.08 -10.48
N ILE A 90 -0.17 -5.00 -10.26
CA ILE A 90 -1.58 -4.66 -9.99
C ILE A 90 -1.70 -3.84 -8.70
N SER A 91 -1.00 -4.23 -7.63
CA SER A 91 -0.96 -3.48 -6.37
C SER A 91 -0.41 -2.06 -6.57
N MET A 92 0.67 -1.92 -7.33
CA MET A 92 1.23 -0.61 -7.67
C MET A 92 0.27 0.28 -8.46
N ILE A 93 -0.41 -0.28 -9.48
CA ILE A 93 -1.42 0.46 -10.26
C ILE A 93 -2.52 0.96 -9.34
N ARG A 94 -3.02 0.10 -8.44
CA ARG A 94 -4.08 0.47 -7.51
C ARG A 94 -3.68 1.63 -6.60
N LEU A 95 -2.47 1.62 -6.04
CA LEU A 95 -2.00 2.75 -5.24
C LEU A 95 -1.91 4.05 -6.06
N LYS A 96 -1.39 3.98 -7.29
CA LYS A 96 -1.32 5.15 -8.19
C LYS A 96 -2.70 5.71 -8.48
N ASP A 97 -3.68 4.86 -8.76
CA ASP A 97 -5.05 5.27 -8.99
C ASP A 97 -5.61 5.98 -7.75
N ARG A 98 -5.43 5.41 -6.55
CA ARG A 98 -5.87 6.02 -5.29
C ARG A 98 -5.19 7.37 -4.98
N LEU A 99 -3.90 7.49 -5.28
CA LEU A 99 -3.18 8.77 -5.17
C LEU A 99 -3.75 9.81 -6.14
N ASN A 100 -4.00 9.42 -7.39
CA ASN A 100 -4.57 10.31 -8.40
C ASN A 100 -6.00 10.74 -8.05
N ASP A 101 -6.82 9.80 -7.56
CA ASP A 101 -8.21 10.05 -7.15
C ASP A 101 -8.31 11.11 -6.07
N VAL A 102 -7.28 11.28 -5.23
CA VAL A 102 -7.23 12.32 -4.18
C VAL A 102 -6.42 13.56 -4.55
N GLY A 103 -6.05 13.70 -5.83
CA GLY A 103 -5.39 14.90 -6.35
C GLY A 103 -3.86 14.91 -6.24
N PHE A 104 -3.22 13.79 -5.91
CA PHE A 104 -1.75 13.68 -5.95
C PHE A 104 -1.17 13.39 -7.34
N GLY A 105 -2.01 13.46 -8.39
CA GLY A 105 -1.55 13.35 -9.77
C GLY A 105 -0.47 14.39 -10.09
N GLY A 106 0.69 13.93 -10.56
CA GLY A 106 1.85 14.78 -10.83
C GLY A 106 2.70 15.14 -9.59
N ILE A 107 2.30 14.70 -8.39
CA ILE A 107 3.04 14.92 -7.13
C ILE A 107 3.80 13.66 -6.71
N TRP A 108 3.17 12.49 -6.82
CA TRP A 108 3.87 11.22 -6.55
C TRP A 108 4.83 10.86 -7.68
N THR A 109 5.89 10.13 -7.36
CA THR A 109 6.88 9.65 -8.34
C THR A 109 7.07 8.14 -8.25
N ALA A 110 7.20 7.46 -9.39
CA ALA A 110 7.69 6.08 -9.42
C ALA A 110 9.22 6.06 -9.44
N GLU A 111 9.84 5.21 -8.62
CA GLU A 111 11.29 5.03 -8.57
C GLU A 111 11.64 3.55 -8.80
N LEU A 112 12.75 3.30 -9.49
CA LEU A 112 13.35 1.95 -9.69
C LEU A 112 12.42 0.88 -10.30
N GLY A 113 11.22 1.25 -10.76
CA GLY A 113 10.22 0.34 -11.31
C GLY A 113 9.37 -0.41 -10.28
N TYR A 114 9.64 -0.27 -8.97
CA TYR A 114 8.94 -0.98 -7.90
C TYR A 114 8.70 -0.14 -6.64
N VAL A 115 9.00 1.16 -6.68
CA VAL A 115 8.77 2.10 -5.58
C VAL A 115 7.77 3.17 -6.03
N ILE A 116 6.84 3.52 -5.15
CA ILE A 116 5.97 4.70 -5.30
C ILE A 116 6.26 5.62 -4.13
N ARG A 117 6.66 6.86 -4.43
CA ARG A 117 7.01 7.88 -3.44
C ARG A 117 6.02 9.04 -3.47
N LEU A 118 5.60 9.50 -2.29
CA LEU A 118 4.89 10.76 -2.09
C LEU A 118 5.68 11.61 -1.08
N GLY A 119 6.24 12.73 -1.54
CA GLY A 119 7.19 13.50 -0.73
C GLY A 119 8.41 12.65 -0.37
N ASN A 120 8.68 12.43 0.91
CA ASN A 120 9.78 11.58 1.39
C ASN A 120 9.34 10.16 1.74
N ALA A 121 8.04 9.90 1.86
CA ALA A 121 7.49 8.60 2.21
C ALA A 121 7.38 7.69 0.98
N ARG A 122 7.60 6.39 1.17
CA ARG A 122 7.62 5.40 0.07
C ARG A 122 6.78 4.18 0.39
N VAL A 123 6.17 3.61 -0.63
CA VAL A 123 5.76 2.20 -0.66
C VAL A 123 6.72 1.47 -1.58
N ILE A 124 7.41 0.46 -1.05
CA ILE A 124 8.34 -0.39 -1.80
C ILE A 124 7.65 -1.73 -2.01
N PHE A 125 7.46 -2.09 -3.27
CA PHE A 125 6.73 -3.27 -3.69
C PHE A 125 7.70 -4.38 -4.08
N LEU A 126 7.56 -5.55 -3.47
CA LEU A 126 8.52 -6.65 -3.58
C LEU A 126 7.81 -7.95 -3.95
N SER A 127 8.53 -8.81 -4.68
CA SER A 127 8.07 -10.15 -5.05
C SER A 127 8.59 -11.18 -4.05
N ALA A 128 7.71 -12.08 -3.60
CA ALA A 128 8.07 -13.25 -2.80
C ALA A 128 8.49 -14.47 -3.65
N ASP A 129 8.51 -14.35 -4.98
CA ASP A 129 9.06 -15.38 -5.86
C ASP A 129 10.44 -15.84 -5.37
N GLU A 130 10.67 -17.14 -5.33
CA GLU A 130 11.90 -17.74 -4.79
C GLU A 130 13.16 -17.20 -5.49
N SER A 131 13.06 -16.84 -6.78
CA SER A 131 14.18 -16.28 -7.55
C SER A 131 14.45 -14.79 -7.27
N ALA A 132 13.52 -14.07 -6.64
CA ALA A 132 13.68 -12.66 -6.32
C ALA A 132 14.64 -12.47 -5.14
N ASN A 133 15.53 -11.49 -5.19
CA ASN A 133 16.38 -11.13 -4.04
C ASN A 133 15.95 -9.76 -3.52
N VAL A 134 15.37 -9.72 -2.32
CA VAL A 134 14.69 -8.53 -1.80
C VAL A 134 15.22 -8.03 -0.45
N VAL A 135 16.31 -8.63 0.05
CA VAL A 135 16.92 -8.28 1.34
C VAL A 135 17.46 -6.84 1.36
N GLY A 136 17.53 -6.24 2.56
CA GLY A 136 18.10 -4.91 2.77
C GLY A 136 17.08 -3.76 2.82
N ASN A 137 15.80 -4.06 2.62
CA ASN A 137 14.73 -3.09 2.86
C ASN A 137 14.36 -3.02 4.35
N THR A 138 13.77 -1.90 4.78
CA THR A 138 13.27 -1.71 6.16
C THR A 138 11.88 -1.11 6.12
N ALA A 139 10.93 -1.77 6.76
CA ALA A 139 9.55 -1.32 6.93
C ALA A 139 9.48 -0.43 8.18
N HIS A 140 9.14 0.85 8.00
CA HIS A 140 9.04 1.82 9.09
C HIS A 140 7.59 1.99 9.55
N LEU A 141 6.65 1.98 8.59
CA LEU A 141 5.24 2.27 8.82
C LEU A 141 4.37 1.02 8.88
N LEU A 142 4.52 0.16 7.87
CA LEU A 142 3.70 -1.04 7.70
C LEU A 142 4.46 -2.08 6.87
N LEU A 143 4.37 -3.34 7.28
CA LEU A 143 4.80 -4.50 6.49
C LEU A 143 3.56 -5.29 6.05
N GLU A 144 3.29 -5.34 4.76
CA GLU A 144 2.12 -6.03 4.19
C GLU A 144 2.58 -7.24 3.37
N ILE A 145 1.97 -8.40 3.64
CA ILE A 145 2.13 -9.61 2.84
C ILE A 145 0.77 -9.88 2.17
N ASP A 146 0.68 -9.61 0.88
CA ASP A 146 -0.51 -9.90 0.07
C ASP A 146 -0.50 -11.35 -0.41
N GLU A 147 -1.69 -11.95 -0.52
CA GLU A 147 -1.88 -13.37 -0.80
C GLU A 147 -0.91 -14.26 0.00
N ALA A 148 -0.84 -14.01 1.31
CA ALA A 148 0.18 -14.59 2.19
C ALA A 148 0.14 -16.13 2.24
N GLN A 149 -1.01 -16.75 1.93
CA GLN A 149 -1.11 -18.19 1.78
C GLN A 149 -0.27 -18.75 0.62
N ASP A 150 0.04 -17.92 -0.39
CA ASP A 150 0.82 -18.27 -1.58
C ASP A 150 2.30 -17.88 -1.43
N VAL A 151 2.72 -17.39 -0.25
CA VAL A 151 4.12 -17.05 0.06
C VAL A 151 4.74 -18.18 0.87
N SER A 152 5.97 -18.60 0.54
CA SER A 152 6.63 -19.67 1.30
C SER A 152 7.07 -19.19 2.69
N LYS A 153 6.91 -20.07 3.70
CA LYS A 153 7.29 -19.79 5.10
C LYS A 153 8.78 -19.41 5.21
N ASP A 154 9.60 -20.10 4.44
CA ASP A 154 11.05 -19.88 4.38
C ASP A 154 11.40 -18.51 3.81
N LYS A 155 10.80 -18.16 2.66
CA LYS A 155 10.99 -16.85 2.03
C LYS A 155 10.58 -15.72 2.97
N TYR A 156 9.39 -15.82 3.56
CA TYR A 156 8.89 -14.84 4.52
C TYR A 156 9.84 -14.67 5.70
N SER A 157 10.22 -15.78 6.34
CA SER A 157 11.01 -15.76 7.56
C SER A 157 12.43 -15.23 7.34
N LYS A 158 13.05 -15.55 6.20
CA LYS A 158 14.42 -15.16 5.89
C LYS A 158 14.52 -13.75 5.32
N GLU A 159 13.56 -13.33 4.49
CA GLU A 159 13.72 -12.11 3.69
C GLU A 159 12.79 -10.97 4.13
N PHE A 160 11.54 -11.26 4.52
CA PHE A 160 10.54 -10.22 4.81
C PHE A 160 10.39 -9.91 6.30
N LYS A 161 10.26 -10.93 7.15
CA LYS A 161 10.11 -10.76 8.60
C LYS A 161 11.22 -9.88 9.23
N PRO A 162 12.51 -10.01 8.83
CA PRO A 162 13.56 -9.16 9.37
C PRO A 162 13.40 -7.66 9.04
N MET A 163 12.68 -7.31 7.97
CA MET A 163 12.50 -5.91 7.55
C MET A 163 11.74 -5.06 8.57
N GLY A 164 10.97 -5.70 9.45
CA GLY A 164 10.23 -5.04 10.54
C GLY A 164 10.91 -5.10 11.91
N ALA A 165 12.04 -5.81 12.03
CA ALA A 165 12.63 -6.16 13.32
C ALA A 165 13.16 -4.94 14.09
N THR A 166 13.68 -3.93 13.40
CA THR A 166 14.33 -2.76 14.01
C THR A 166 13.36 -1.63 14.32
N THR A 167 12.13 -1.68 13.82
CA THR A 167 11.16 -0.57 13.82
C THR A 167 9.91 -0.84 14.65
N ASN A 168 9.76 -2.06 15.19
CA ASN A 168 8.53 -2.52 15.85
C ASN A 168 7.28 -2.30 14.96
N VAL A 169 7.43 -2.55 13.66
CA VAL A 169 6.41 -2.25 12.66
C VAL A 169 5.21 -3.16 12.81
N THR A 170 4.01 -2.61 12.54
CA THR A 170 2.82 -3.46 12.40
C THR A 170 2.95 -4.28 11.12
N THR A 171 2.63 -5.59 11.22
CA THR A 171 2.67 -6.51 10.08
C THR A 171 1.26 -7.01 9.77
N VAL A 172 0.90 -7.10 8.50
CA VAL A 172 -0.42 -7.56 8.06
C VAL A 172 -0.25 -8.63 6.99
N HIS A 173 -0.80 -9.80 7.25
CA HIS A 173 -0.91 -10.91 6.31
C HIS A 173 -2.33 -10.91 5.74
N TYR A 174 -2.47 -10.55 4.47
CA TYR A 174 -3.75 -10.63 3.77
C TYR A 174 -3.83 -11.96 3.04
N GLY A 175 -4.90 -12.70 3.24
CA GLY A 175 -5.09 -13.97 2.58
C GLY A 175 -6.55 -14.28 2.30
N THR A 176 -6.75 -15.32 1.50
CA THR A 176 -8.02 -16.05 1.49
C THR A 176 -7.97 -17.18 2.52
N THR A 177 -8.95 -18.08 2.51
CA THR A 177 -9.05 -19.19 3.45
C THR A 177 -7.74 -19.95 3.59
N TRP A 178 -7.31 -20.14 4.84
CA TRP A 178 -6.06 -20.78 5.21
C TRP A 178 -6.32 -22.25 5.55
N ASP A 179 -5.44 -23.14 5.12
CA ASP A 179 -5.36 -24.52 5.60
C ASP A 179 -4.00 -24.78 6.29
N ASP A 180 -3.83 -25.93 6.94
CA ASP A 180 -2.61 -26.30 7.69
C ASP A 180 -1.33 -26.30 6.82
N SER A 181 -1.44 -26.22 5.48
CA SER A 181 -0.31 -26.16 4.55
C SER A 181 0.13 -24.74 4.20
N THR A 182 -0.69 -23.73 4.52
CA THR A 182 -0.45 -22.31 4.21
C THR A 182 0.26 -21.56 5.35
N LEU A 183 0.73 -20.33 5.08
CA LEU A 183 1.70 -19.59 5.91
C LEU A 183 1.26 -19.35 7.37
#